data_AF-A0A7S3W8X7-F1
#
_entry.id   AF-A0A7S3W8X7-F1
#
_cell.length_a   1.000
_cell.length_b   1.000
_cell.length_c   1.000
_cell.angle_alpha   90.00
_cell.angle_beta   90.00
_cell.angle_gamma   90.00
#
_symmetry.space_group_name_H-M   'P 1'
#
loop_
_entity.id
_entity.type
_entity.pdbx_description
1 polymer ?
#
loop_
_entity_poly.entity_id
_entity_poly.type
_entity_poly.pdbx_seq_one_letter_code
_entity_poly.pdbx_strand_id
1 'polypeptide(L)'
;PREYPIKLGPGSASFVRKGAKLDRAVLLGDIAKIARLALKFPLSFVDTPACAYALFQGHRSSEAAQFCAENFHKKLLPILAEKIHTYETWELQDVLHRTLQALDSELLKAP
;
A
#
# COMPACT_ATOMS: atom_id res chain seq x y z
N PRO A 1 9.35 31.23 -18.45
CA PRO A 1 8.50 30.42 -17.54
C PRO A 1 9.09 30.38 -16.13
N ARG A 2 8.40 30.93 -15.12
CA ARG A 2 8.81 30.83 -13.71
C ARG A 2 8.37 29.46 -13.20
N GLU A 3 9.33 28.59 -12.89
CA GLU A 3 9.07 27.29 -12.28
C GLU A 3 8.75 27.50 -10.79
N TYR A 4 7.54 27.15 -10.39
CA TYR A 4 7.17 27.09 -8.97
C TYR A 4 7.45 25.68 -8.49
N PRO A 5 8.39 25.45 -7.56
CA PRO A 5 8.68 24.12 -7.07
C PRO A 5 7.48 23.62 -6.26
N ILE A 6 6.65 22.78 -6.88
CA ILE A 6 5.54 22.10 -6.21
C ILE A 6 6.15 21.07 -5.27
N LYS A 7 6.08 21.34 -3.95
CA LYS A 7 6.47 20.38 -2.92
C LYS A 7 5.28 19.48 -2.61
N LEU A 8 5.29 18.27 -3.16
CA LEU A 8 4.32 17.23 -2.80
C LEU A 8 4.70 16.64 -1.44
N GLY A 9 3.89 16.90 -0.42
CA GLY A 9 4.04 16.33 0.90
C GLY A 9 3.09 15.14 1.09
N PRO A 10 3.54 14.03 1.70
CA PRO A 10 2.64 12.95 2.05
C PRO A 10 1.67 13.40 3.15
N GLY A 11 0.38 13.22 2.92
CA GLY A 11 -0.66 13.54 3.90
C GLY A 11 -1.89 12.68 3.67
N SER A 12 -2.55 12.30 4.75
CA SER A 12 -3.87 11.67 4.70
C SER A 12 -4.80 12.44 5.64
N ALA A 13 -5.94 12.87 5.12
CA ALA A 13 -7.00 13.48 5.92
C ALA A 13 -8.15 12.47 6.05
N SER A 14 -8.63 12.28 7.28
CA SER A 14 -9.78 11.44 7.61
C SER A 14 -10.72 12.22 8.49
N PHE A 15 -12.02 12.14 8.23
CA PHE A 15 -13.03 12.82 9.04
C PHE A 15 -14.00 11.82 9.64
N VAL A 16 -14.23 11.91 10.96
CA VAL A 16 -15.19 11.07 11.68
C VAL A 16 -16.35 11.96 12.12
N ARG A 17 -17.54 11.78 11.50
CA ARG A 17 -18.74 12.55 11.87
C ARG A 17 -19.32 12.15 13.23
N LYS A 18 -19.26 10.87 13.60
CA LYS A 18 -19.81 10.32 14.85
C LYS A 18 -19.25 8.90 15.08
N GLY A 19 -18.84 8.56 16.30
CA GLY A 19 -18.32 7.23 16.64
C GLY A 19 -16.79 7.10 16.51
N ALA A 20 -16.30 5.86 16.40
CA ALA A 20 -14.87 5.56 16.27
C ALA A 20 -14.38 5.72 14.82
N LYS A 21 -13.08 5.95 14.66
CA LYS A 21 -12.43 6.04 13.34
C LYS A 21 -12.36 4.64 12.71
N LEU A 22 -13.14 4.43 11.64
CA LEU A 22 -13.24 3.15 10.94
C LEU A 22 -12.31 3.05 9.72
N ASP A 23 -11.71 4.17 9.32
CA ASP A 23 -10.84 4.26 8.15
C ASP A 23 -9.36 4.25 8.53
N ARG A 24 -8.56 3.54 7.74
CA ARG A 24 -7.11 3.46 7.85
C ARG A 24 -6.49 3.70 6.49
N ALA A 25 -5.60 4.69 6.45
CA ALA A 25 -4.84 5.02 5.25
C ALA A 25 -3.41 4.49 5.39
N VAL A 26 -2.91 3.87 4.33
CA VAL A 26 -1.53 3.42 4.19
C VAL A 26 -0.90 4.28 3.11
N LEU A 27 0.23 4.90 3.43
CA LEU A 27 1.01 5.66 2.48
C LEU A 27 2.44 5.12 2.46
N LEU A 28 2.81 4.56 1.31
CA LEU A 28 4.16 4.13 0.99
C LEU A 28 4.77 5.22 0.11
N GLY A 29 5.45 6.17 0.75
CA GLY A 29 6.00 7.34 0.06
C GLY A 29 7.17 7.02 -0.89
N ASP A 30 7.87 5.92 -0.66
CA ASP A 30 8.97 5.45 -1.49
C ASP A 30 9.06 3.92 -1.43
N ILE A 31 8.49 3.26 -2.44
CA ILE A 31 8.41 1.79 -2.48
C ILE A 31 9.81 1.16 -2.50
N ALA A 32 10.76 1.75 -3.23
CA ALA A 32 12.11 1.21 -3.35
C ALA A 32 12.87 1.25 -2.01
N LYS A 33 12.75 2.35 -1.26
CA LYS A 33 13.33 2.44 0.10
C LYS A 33 12.66 1.48 1.07
N ILE A 34 11.33 1.40 1.05
CA ILE A 34 10.57 0.55 1.96
C ILE A 34 10.86 -0.93 1.67
N ALA A 35 10.96 -1.33 0.41
CA ALA A 35 11.35 -2.68 0.03
C ALA A 35 12.77 -3.03 0.47
N ARG A 36 13.71 -2.09 0.33
CA ARG A 36 15.08 -2.29 0.84
C ARG A 36 15.09 -2.53 2.36
N LEU A 37 14.23 -1.84 3.11
CA LEU A 37 14.13 -2.01 4.57
C LEU A 37 13.40 -3.31 4.96
N ALA A 38 12.29 -3.62 4.29
CA ALA A 38 11.41 -4.73 4.65
C ALA A 38 11.91 -6.09 4.13
N LEU A 39 12.40 -6.15 2.89
CA LEU A 39 12.81 -7.39 2.22
C LEU A 39 14.32 -7.59 2.15
N LYS A 40 15.11 -6.59 2.60
CA LYS A 40 16.57 -6.54 2.40
C LYS A 40 16.99 -6.67 0.92
N PHE A 41 16.06 -6.48 -0.01
CA PHE A 41 16.27 -6.60 -1.45
C PHE A 41 15.96 -5.25 -2.11
N PRO A 42 16.88 -4.69 -2.91
CA PRO A 42 16.62 -3.44 -3.61
C PRO A 42 15.72 -3.68 -4.83
N LEU A 43 14.53 -3.08 -4.85
CA LEU A 43 13.65 -3.02 -6.04
C LEU A 43 14.18 -1.95 -7.02
N SER A 44 15.36 -2.17 -7.61
CA SER A 44 15.99 -1.20 -8.52
C SER A 44 15.34 -1.14 -9.91
N PHE A 45 14.38 -2.02 -10.19
CA PHE A 45 13.64 -2.10 -11.46
C PHE A 45 12.33 -1.31 -11.45
N VAL A 46 11.89 -0.82 -10.29
CA VAL A 46 10.68 -0.02 -10.18
C VAL A 46 11.03 1.43 -10.54
N ASP A 47 10.26 2.03 -11.44
CA ASP A 47 10.45 3.41 -11.86
C ASP A 47 10.41 4.35 -10.66
N THR A 48 11.37 5.28 -10.60
CA THR A 48 11.45 6.26 -9.51
C THR A 48 10.98 7.63 -10.02
N PRO A 49 10.07 8.32 -9.31
CA PRO A 49 9.51 7.99 -8.00
C PRO A 49 8.30 7.02 -8.05
N ALA A 50 8.33 5.95 -7.25
CA ALA A 50 7.19 5.06 -7.04
C ALA A 50 6.64 5.17 -5.62
N CYS A 51 5.35 5.48 -5.52
CA CYS A 51 4.60 5.54 -4.27
C CYS A 51 3.32 4.71 -4.39
N ALA A 52 2.83 4.21 -3.27
CA ALA A 52 1.55 3.52 -3.19
C ALA A 52 0.72 4.08 -2.05
N TYR A 53 -0.57 4.26 -2.30
CA TYR A 53 -1.53 4.69 -1.32
C TYR A 53 -2.71 3.73 -1.31
N ALA A 54 -3.16 3.34 -0.13
CA ALA A 54 -4.35 2.52 0.05
C ALA A 54 -5.20 3.08 1.18
N LEU A 55 -6.52 3.07 0.98
CA LEU A 55 -7.50 3.44 1.99
C LEU A 55 -8.38 2.23 2.30
N PHE A 56 -8.39 1.81 3.55
CA PHE A 56 -9.22 0.72 4.05
C PHE A 56 -10.33 1.28 4.93
N GLN A 57 -11.57 0.98 4.59
CA GLN A 57 -12.74 1.40 5.37
C GLN A 57 -13.42 0.18 5.99
N GLY A 58 -13.49 0.15 7.32
CA GLY A 58 -14.25 -0.87 8.05
C GLY A 58 -15.75 -0.58 8.01
N HIS A 59 -16.57 -1.58 7.69
CA HIS A 59 -18.03 -1.42 7.59
C HIS A 59 -18.77 -1.57 8.94
N ARG A 60 -18.10 -2.05 10.00
CA ARG A 60 -18.72 -2.25 11.34
C ARG A 60 -17.73 -2.06 12.50
N SER A 61 -16.50 -2.55 12.33
CA SER A 61 -15.39 -2.35 13.25
C SER A 61 -14.15 -1.86 12.49
N SER A 62 -13.22 -1.22 13.20
CA SER A 62 -11.95 -0.75 12.62
C SER A 62 -10.90 -1.84 12.54
N GLU A 63 -11.13 -3.02 13.12
CA GLU A 63 -10.13 -4.08 13.29
C GLU A 63 -9.70 -4.67 11.95
N ALA A 64 -10.65 -4.97 11.06
CA ALA A 64 -10.34 -5.44 9.71
C ALA A 64 -9.56 -4.38 8.90
N ALA A 65 -9.95 -3.10 9.01
CA ALA A 65 -9.24 -2.01 8.34
C ALA A 65 -7.82 -1.82 8.90
N GLN A 66 -7.65 -1.97 10.21
CA GLN A 66 -6.35 -1.95 10.90
C GLN A 66 -5.47 -3.11 10.41
N PHE A 67 -6.00 -4.33 10.40
CA PHE A 67 -5.29 -5.53 9.95
C PHE A 67 -4.82 -5.38 8.50
N CYS A 68 -5.71 -4.94 7.60
CA CYS A 68 -5.36 -4.69 6.21
C CYS A 68 -4.25 -3.64 6.10
N ALA A 69 -4.35 -2.53 6.85
CA ALA A 69 -3.35 -1.48 6.81
C ALA A 69 -1.96 -1.95 7.29
N GLU A 70 -1.91 -2.75 8.35
CA GLU A 70 -0.66 -3.27 8.93
C GLU A 70 0.00 -4.38 8.11
N ASN A 71 -0.78 -5.12 7.32
CA ASN A 71 -0.26 -6.25 6.55
C ASN A 71 -0.16 -6.00 5.04
N PHE A 72 -0.78 -4.93 4.52
CA PHE A 72 -0.77 -4.62 3.09
C PHE A 72 0.65 -4.52 2.50
N HIS A 73 1.52 -3.74 3.12
CA HIS A 73 2.90 -3.58 2.65
C HIS A 73 3.71 -4.89 2.75
N LYS A 74 3.40 -5.76 3.72
CA LYS A 74 4.06 -7.06 3.87
C LYS A 74 3.69 -8.05 2.76
N LYS A 75 2.51 -7.91 2.14
CA LYS A 75 2.05 -8.76 1.03
C LYS A 75 2.38 -8.17 -0.34
N LEU A 76 2.25 -6.85 -0.47
CA LEU A 76 2.54 -6.14 -1.72
C LEU A 76 4.01 -6.24 -2.12
N LEU A 77 4.94 -6.03 -1.18
CA LEU A 77 6.35 -5.96 -1.52
C LEU A 77 6.93 -7.30 -2.00
N PRO A 78 6.64 -8.47 -1.38
CA PRO A 78 7.11 -9.75 -1.91
C PRO A 78 6.59 -10.05 -3.31
N ILE A 79 5.30 -9.81 -3.57
CA ILE A 79 4.69 -10.09 -4.89
C ILE A 79 5.30 -9.16 -5.95
N LEU A 80 5.54 -7.89 -5.61
CA LEU A 80 6.27 -6.97 -6.49
C LEU A 80 7.72 -7.42 -6.74
N ALA A 81 8.36 -8.08 -5.77
CA ALA A 81 9.72 -8.57 -5.88
C ALA A 81 9.86 -9.85 -6.72
N GLU A 82 8.76 -10.58 -7.00
CA GLU A 82 8.78 -11.80 -7.81
C GLU A 82 9.21 -11.53 -9.25
N LYS A 83 8.86 -10.36 -9.80
CA LYS A 83 9.23 -9.95 -11.15
C LYS A 83 10.20 -8.76 -11.11
N ILE A 84 11.43 -8.97 -11.59
CA ILE A 84 12.55 -8.00 -11.60
C ILE A 84 12.59 -7.19 -12.91
N HIS A 85 11.44 -7.00 -13.56
CA HIS A 85 11.30 -6.29 -14.84
C HIS A 85 10.22 -5.22 -14.74
N THR A 86 10.09 -4.41 -15.79
CA THR A 86 9.01 -3.43 -15.92
C THR A 86 7.65 -4.13 -15.84
N TYR A 87 6.72 -3.48 -15.16
CA TYR A 87 5.34 -3.93 -15.04
C TYR A 87 4.49 -3.22 -16.07
N GLU A 88 3.74 -3.98 -16.85
CA GLU A 88 2.62 -3.43 -17.60
C GLU A 88 1.42 -3.21 -16.69
N THR A 89 0.49 -2.35 -17.10
CA THR A 89 -0.67 -1.98 -16.27
C THR A 89 -1.51 -3.19 -15.84
N TRP A 90 -1.69 -4.17 -16.72
CA TRP A 90 -2.47 -5.38 -16.41
C TRP A 90 -1.76 -6.30 -15.41
N GLU A 91 -0.43 -6.34 -15.44
CA GLU A 91 0.37 -7.11 -14.48
C GLU A 91 0.30 -6.48 -13.10
N LEU A 92 0.37 -5.14 -13.03
CA LEU A 92 0.22 -4.41 -11.78
C LEU A 92 -1.17 -4.63 -11.17
N GLN A 93 -2.21 -4.68 -12.00
CA GLN A 93 -3.57 -5.01 -11.55
C GLN A 93 -3.65 -6.44 -10.98
N ASP A 94 -3.01 -7.41 -11.63
CA ASP A 94 -2.96 -8.79 -11.14
C ASP A 94 -2.18 -8.87 -9.81
N VAL A 95 -1.06 -8.16 -9.67
CA VAL A 95 -0.35 -8.02 -8.40
C VAL A 95 -1.28 -7.48 -7.31
N LEU A 96 -2.01 -6.40 -7.58
CA LEU A 96 -2.94 -5.82 -6.62
C LEU A 96 -4.06 -6.81 -6.24
N HIS A 97 -4.64 -7.53 -7.20
CA HIS A 97 -5.62 -8.57 -6.91
C HIS A 97 -5.06 -9.67 -6.02
N ARG A 98 -3.87 -10.20 -6.35
CA ARG A 98 -3.22 -11.23 -5.53
C ARG A 98 -2.93 -10.74 -4.12
N THR A 99 -2.51 -9.49 -3.96
CA THR A 99 -2.27 -8.90 -2.63
C THR A 99 -3.53 -8.80 -1.80
N LEU A 100 -4.64 -8.36 -2.41
CA LEU A 100 -5.93 -8.25 -1.73
C LEU A 100 -6.51 -9.63 -1.39
N GLN A 101 -6.39 -10.60 -2.29
CA GLN A 101 -6.80 -11.99 -2.03
C GLN A 101 -5.96 -12.62 -0.91
N ALA A 102 -4.65 -12.37 -0.87
CA ALA A 102 -3.80 -12.84 0.21
C ALA A 102 -4.23 -12.25 1.55
N LEU A 103 -4.49 -10.93 1.61
CA LEU A 103 -5.01 -10.26 2.81
C LEU A 103 -6.36 -10.80 3.25
N ASP A 104 -7.28 -10.99 2.33
CA ASP A 104 -8.62 -11.53 2.61
C ASP A 104 -8.52 -12.94 3.19
N SER A 105 -7.69 -13.80 2.58
CA SER A 105 -7.48 -15.16 3.07
C SER A 105 -6.84 -15.22 4.47
N GLU A 106 -6.01 -14.24 4.83
CA GLU A 106 -5.45 -14.14 6.18
C GLU A 106 -6.44 -13.57 7.17
N LEU A 107 -7.23 -12.57 6.76
CA LEU A 107 -8.26 -11.99 7.60
C LEU A 107 -9.32 -13.04 7.98
N LEU A 108 -9.70 -13.91 7.05
CA LEU A 108 -10.63 -15.02 7.31
C LEU A 108 -10.05 -16.13 8.19
N LYS A 109 -8.71 -16.23 8.30
CA LYS A 109 -8.02 -17.18 9.17
C LYS A 109 -7.72 -16.61 10.55
N ALA A 110 -7.79 -15.29 10.70
CA ALA A 110 -7.62 -14.65 12.00
C ALA A 110 -8.80 -15.06 12.91
N PRO A 111 -8.52 -15.51 14.15
CA PRO A 111 -9.53 -15.99 15.08
C PRO A 111 -10.51 -14.91 15.55
#